data_AF-A0A957RP48-F1
#
_entry.id   AF-A0A957RP48-F1
#
_cell.length_a   1.000
_cell.length_b   1.000
_cell.length_c   1.000
_cell.angle_alpha   90.00
_cell.angle_beta   90.00
_cell.angle_gamma   90.00
#
_symmetry.space_group_name_H-M   'P 1'
#
loop_
_entity.id
_entity.type
_entity.pdbx_description
1 polymer ?
#
loop_
_entity_poly.entity_id
_entity_poly.type
_entity_poly.pdbx_seq_one_letter_code
_entity_poly.pdbx_strand_id
1 'polypeptide(L)'
;HALFLVNAAGEHPGPMTIITAADIAEGVWRFNADLAHSMDIDPSYAQEYLVHYTGSLAKSGSYDLTIWPYHAMLGSIGHALVPAFEEAMFFHGVARRSQPDFQVKGDEPLTEHYSAFGPEVKYDQNGVQVGATNDALLAKLATFDAVIIAGEAKSHCVAWTVQHYLDALMRTAPDLVGRVYLLEDCTSPVVVPGVVDYTDAADAAYARFAAAGMHVVRSTEPMENWLATA
;
A
#
# COMPACT_ATOMS: atom_id res chain seq x y z
N HIS A 1 -3.15 -8.25 10.78
CA HIS A 1 -3.03 -7.68 12.15
C HIS A 1 -2.84 -8.76 13.21
N ALA A 2 -2.32 -8.40 14.39
CA ALA A 2 -1.86 -9.33 15.44
C ALA A 2 -2.86 -10.44 15.81
N LEU A 3 -4.15 -10.10 15.95
CA LEU A 3 -5.20 -11.04 16.36
C LEU A 3 -5.36 -12.25 15.42
N PHE A 4 -4.93 -12.13 14.16
CA PHE A 4 -4.99 -13.20 13.16
C PHE A 4 -4.03 -14.35 13.46
N LEU A 5 -2.99 -14.09 14.26
CA LEU A 5 -1.91 -15.03 14.54
C LEU A 5 -1.88 -15.38 16.02
N VAL A 6 -1.60 -16.64 16.32
CA VAL A 6 -1.41 -17.13 17.69
C VAL A 6 -0.23 -18.09 17.72
N ASN A 7 0.55 -18.08 18.81
CA ASN A 7 1.62 -19.06 19.03
C ASN A 7 1.11 -20.32 19.76
N ALA A 8 2.01 -21.22 20.10
CA ALA A 8 1.68 -22.44 20.85
C ALA A 8 1.10 -22.18 22.26
N ALA A 9 1.45 -21.05 22.88
CA ALA A 9 1.00 -20.64 24.21
C ALA A 9 -0.34 -19.87 24.20
N GLY A 10 -0.91 -19.58 23.02
CA GLY A 10 -2.14 -18.79 22.91
C GLY A 10 -1.90 -17.28 22.83
N GLU A 11 -0.66 -16.83 22.63
CA GLU A 11 -0.29 -15.41 22.60
C GLU A 11 -0.24 -14.86 21.18
N HIS A 12 -0.47 -13.56 21.02
CA HIS A 12 -0.40 -12.85 19.74
C HIS A 12 0.97 -12.19 19.53
N PRO A 13 1.44 -12.01 18.29
CA PRO A 13 2.65 -11.25 18.02
C PRO A 13 2.46 -9.78 18.41
N GLY A 14 3.52 -9.17 18.94
CA GLY A 14 3.53 -7.73 19.24
C GLY A 14 3.54 -6.88 17.96
N PRO A 15 3.18 -5.58 18.05
CA PRO A 15 3.37 -4.67 16.93
C PRO A 15 4.82 -4.62 16.45
N MET A 16 5.01 -4.38 15.16
CA MET A 16 6.28 -4.42 14.43
C MET A 16 6.97 -5.79 14.38
N THR A 17 6.30 -6.86 14.79
CA THR A 17 6.82 -8.22 14.57
C THR A 17 6.79 -8.53 13.07
N ILE A 18 7.91 -9.03 12.55
CA ILE A 18 8.02 -9.55 11.18
C ILE A 18 7.76 -11.05 11.24
N ILE A 19 6.82 -11.52 10.41
CA ILE A 19 6.41 -12.91 10.32
C ILE A 19 6.87 -13.46 8.97
N THR A 20 7.83 -14.38 9.01
CA THR A 20 8.40 -14.97 7.80
C THR A 20 7.61 -16.21 7.36
N ALA A 21 7.80 -16.63 6.10
CA ALA A 21 7.26 -17.90 5.62
C ALA A 21 7.79 -19.10 6.43
N ALA A 22 9.02 -19.01 6.97
CA ALA A 22 9.61 -20.04 7.82
C ALA A 22 8.89 -20.13 9.17
N ASP A 23 8.56 -18.99 9.80
CA ASP A 23 7.83 -18.96 11.07
C ASP A 23 6.47 -19.66 10.96
N ILE A 24 5.78 -19.50 9.84
CA ILE A 24 4.51 -20.19 9.57
C ILE A 24 4.74 -21.68 9.31
N ALA A 25 5.74 -22.05 8.51
CA ALA A 25 6.05 -23.44 8.18
C ALA A 25 6.46 -24.26 9.41
N GLU A 26 7.18 -23.65 10.34
CA GLU A 26 7.61 -24.25 11.61
C GLU A 26 6.53 -24.21 12.70
N GLY A 27 5.41 -23.52 12.44
CA GLY A 27 4.30 -23.40 13.38
C GLY A 27 4.58 -22.49 14.57
N VAL A 28 5.57 -21.60 14.45
CA VAL A 28 5.83 -20.53 15.44
C VAL A 28 4.59 -19.65 15.56
N TRP A 29 4.01 -19.30 14.41
CA TRP A 29 2.73 -18.62 14.31
C TRP A 29 1.75 -19.42 13.46
N ARG A 30 0.49 -19.46 13.88
CA ARG A 30 -0.61 -20.11 13.17
C ARG A 30 -1.84 -19.22 13.18
N PHE A 31 -2.79 -19.51 12.31
CA PHE A 31 -4.09 -18.85 12.31
C PHE A 31 -4.78 -19.01 13.67
N ASN A 32 -5.34 -17.90 14.17
CA ASN A 32 -6.15 -17.89 15.37
C ASN A 32 -7.57 -18.40 15.06
N ALA A 33 -7.84 -19.66 15.39
CA ALA A 33 -9.12 -20.31 15.11
C ALA A 33 -10.34 -19.64 15.78
N ASP A 34 -10.15 -18.84 16.84
CA ASP A 34 -11.24 -18.10 17.49
C ASP A 34 -11.88 -17.06 16.56
N LEU A 35 -11.16 -16.63 15.51
CA LEU A 35 -11.68 -15.69 14.51
C LEU A 35 -12.58 -16.34 13.46
N ALA A 36 -12.52 -17.66 13.31
CA ALA A 36 -13.16 -18.39 12.23
C ALA A 36 -14.65 -18.06 12.11
N HIS A 37 -15.37 -18.02 13.24
CA HIS A 37 -16.79 -17.68 13.27
C HIS A 37 -17.06 -16.24 12.82
N SER A 38 -16.27 -15.26 13.28
CA SER A 38 -16.47 -13.85 12.94
C SER A 38 -16.11 -13.51 11.49
N MET A 39 -15.19 -14.28 10.91
CA MET A 39 -14.71 -14.12 9.55
C MET A 39 -15.42 -15.03 8.55
N ASP A 40 -16.34 -15.89 9.01
CA ASP A 40 -17.04 -16.90 8.21
C ASP A 40 -16.08 -17.73 7.34
N ILE A 41 -15.00 -18.22 7.97
CA ILE A 41 -13.90 -18.90 7.28
C ILE A 41 -13.58 -20.23 7.96
N ASP A 42 -13.30 -21.25 7.15
CA ASP A 42 -12.83 -22.54 7.69
C ASP A 42 -11.40 -22.39 8.25
N PRO A 43 -11.12 -22.84 9.49
CA PRO A 43 -9.79 -22.69 10.09
C PRO A 43 -8.67 -23.38 9.32
N SER A 44 -8.95 -24.51 8.67
CA SER A 44 -7.94 -25.24 7.89
C SER A 44 -7.62 -24.49 6.61
N TYR A 45 -8.64 -23.95 5.93
CA TYR A 45 -8.46 -23.05 4.80
C TYR A 45 -7.65 -21.81 5.18
N ALA A 46 -7.98 -21.14 6.30
CA ALA A 46 -7.28 -19.95 6.76
C ALA A 46 -5.80 -20.22 7.07
N GLN A 47 -5.50 -21.39 7.64
CA GLN A 47 -4.12 -21.81 7.90
C GLN A 47 -3.35 -22.11 6.60
N GLU A 48 -3.96 -22.80 5.64
CA GLU A 48 -3.36 -23.02 4.32
C GLU A 48 -3.13 -21.70 3.57
N TYR A 49 -4.10 -20.79 3.65
CA TYR A 49 -4.01 -19.47 3.07
C TYR A 49 -2.86 -18.67 3.69
N LEU A 50 -2.66 -18.73 5.01
CA LEU A 50 -1.54 -18.06 5.68
C LEU A 50 -0.17 -18.56 5.18
N VAL A 51 -0.04 -19.87 4.93
CA VAL A 51 1.16 -20.47 4.32
C VAL A 51 1.35 -19.95 2.89
N HIS A 52 0.29 -19.93 2.10
CA HIS A 52 0.31 -19.43 0.72
C HIS A 52 0.65 -17.94 0.65
N TYR A 53 0.05 -17.14 1.52
CA TYR A 53 0.24 -15.70 1.62
C TYR A 53 1.71 -15.37 1.91
N THR A 54 2.24 -15.87 3.03
CA THR A 54 3.63 -15.61 3.42
C THR A 54 4.63 -16.18 2.41
N GLY A 55 4.33 -17.33 1.80
CA GLY A 55 5.11 -17.87 0.69
C GLY A 55 5.06 -17.00 -0.58
N SER A 56 3.94 -16.33 -0.86
CA SER A 56 3.81 -15.40 -1.99
C SER A 56 4.60 -14.10 -1.77
N LEU A 57 4.62 -13.60 -0.54
CA LEU A 57 5.47 -12.45 -0.16
C LEU A 57 6.95 -12.76 -0.37
N ALA A 58 7.42 -13.89 0.17
CA ALA A 58 8.81 -14.31 0.03
C ALA A 58 9.24 -14.49 -1.44
N LYS A 59 8.35 -14.99 -2.31
CA LYS A 59 8.63 -15.17 -3.76
C LYS A 59 8.63 -13.86 -4.54
N SER A 60 7.78 -12.91 -4.18
CA SER A 60 7.67 -11.63 -4.89
C SER A 60 8.78 -10.64 -4.53
N GLY A 61 9.55 -10.91 -3.46
CA GLY A 61 10.52 -9.96 -2.92
C GLY A 61 9.85 -8.76 -2.25
N SER A 62 8.56 -8.88 -1.94
CA SER A 62 7.81 -7.91 -1.13
C SER A 62 8.28 -7.96 0.32
N TYR A 63 7.80 -7.04 1.15
CA TYR A 63 8.02 -7.12 2.59
C TYR A 63 7.46 -8.43 3.14
N ASP A 64 8.16 -9.03 4.10
CA ASP A 64 7.58 -10.08 4.93
C ASP A 64 6.36 -9.53 5.70
N LEU A 65 5.48 -10.43 6.17
CA LEU A 65 4.25 -10.04 6.84
C LEU A 65 4.57 -9.25 8.12
N THR A 66 4.35 -7.95 8.06
CA THR A 66 4.59 -7.03 9.16
C THR A 66 3.33 -6.84 9.99
N ILE A 67 3.45 -7.02 11.30
CA ILE A 67 2.33 -6.81 12.22
C ILE A 67 2.26 -5.34 12.62
N TRP A 68 1.49 -4.55 11.90
CA TRP A 68 1.27 -3.14 12.28
C TRP A 68 0.43 -3.00 13.55
N PRO A 69 0.64 -1.92 14.34
CA PRO A 69 -0.36 -1.48 15.30
C PRO A 69 -1.71 -1.26 14.59
N TYR A 70 -2.83 -1.43 15.29
CA TYR A 70 -4.12 -1.06 14.71
C TYR A 70 -4.14 0.43 14.34
N HIS A 71 -4.49 0.73 13.09
CA HIS A 71 -4.48 2.06 12.53
C HIS A 71 -5.57 2.19 11.46
N ALA A 72 -5.94 3.43 11.10
CA ALA A 72 -6.90 3.73 10.04
C ALA A 72 -8.22 2.93 10.09
N MET A 73 -8.70 2.56 11.28
CA MET A 73 -9.94 1.79 11.43
C MET A 73 -11.12 2.59 10.89
N LEU A 74 -11.87 2.04 9.92
CA LEU A 74 -12.97 2.74 9.27
C LEU A 74 -13.96 3.31 10.29
N GLY A 75 -14.27 4.60 10.16
CA GLY A 75 -15.15 5.34 11.06
C GLY A 75 -14.48 5.84 12.36
N SER A 76 -13.23 5.48 12.62
CA SER A 76 -12.45 6.05 13.73
C SER A 76 -11.76 7.35 13.33
N ILE A 77 -11.31 8.12 14.34
CA ILE A 77 -10.51 9.33 14.13
C ILE A 77 -9.21 9.07 13.37
N GLY A 78 -8.64 7.85 13.48
CA GLY A 78 -7.41 7.49 12.78
C GLY A 78 -7.60 7.23 11.28
N HIS A 79 -8.85 7.07 10.83
CA HIS A 79 -9.21 6.95 9.41
C HIS A 79 -9.55 8.31 8.78
N ALA A 80 -9.83 9.34 9.59
CA ALA A 80 -10.17 10.65 9.08
C ALA A 80 -8.94 11.33 8.43
N LEU A 81 -9.17 12.17 7.43
CA LEU A 81 -8.14 13.05 6.91
C LEU A 81 -7.69 14.03 7.99
N VAL A 82 -6.40 14.38 7.98
CA VAL A 82 -5.89 15.45 8.83
C VAL A 82 -6.60 16.77 8.46
N PRO A 83 -7.09 17.57 9.43
CA PRO A 83 -7.94 18.73 9.13
C PRO A 83 -7.31 19.73 8.16
N ALA A 84 -6.00 19.95 8.25
CA ALA A 84 -5.30 20.87 7.35
C ALA A 84 -5.35 20.42 5.88
N PHE A 85 -5.33 19.11 5.61
CA PHE A 85 -5.44 18.57 4.26
C PHE A 85 -6.89 18.58 3.78
N GLU A 86 -7.84 18.28 4.66
CA GLU A 86 -9.27 18.34 4.36
C GLU A 86 -9.71 19.76 3.97
N GLU A 87 -9.27 20.77 4.72
CA GLU A 87 -9.55 22.18 4.43
C GLU A 87 -8.94 22.61 3.07
N ALA A 88 -7.68 22.23 2.80
CA ALA A 88 -7.01 22.55 1.55
C ALA A 88 -7.72 21.91 0.34
N MET A 89 -8.14 20.66 0.48
CA MET A 89 -8.91 19.93 -0.53
C MET A 89 -10.29 20.56 -0.75
N PHE A 90 -10.99 20.95 0.33
CA PHE A 90 -12.27 21.66 0.24
C PHE A 90 -12.12 23.00 -0.49
N PHE A 91 -11.15 23.82 -0.09
CA PHE A 91 -10.85 25.09 -0.75
C PHE A 91 -10.54 24.90 -2.24
N HIS A 92 -9.68 23.94 -2.57
CA HIS A 92 -9.36 23.60 -3.97
C HIS A 92 -10.63 23.22 -4.74
N GLY A 93 -11.50 22.40 -4.15
CA GLY A 93 -12.74 21.96 -4.79
C GLY A 93 -13.68 23.11 -5.12
N VAL A 94 -13.83 24.07 -4.20
CA VAL A 94 -14.62 25.29 -4.43
C VAL A 94 -13.95 26.19 -5.48
N ALA A 95 -12.65 26.47 -5.35
CA ALA A 95 -11.93 27.40 -6.21
C ALA A 95 -11.79 26.89 -7.66
N ARG A 96 -11.60 25.59 -7.85
CA ARG A 96 -11.40 24.95 -9.16
C ARG A 96 -12.66 24.30 -9.71
N ARG A 97 -13.76 24.29 -8.95
CA ARG A 97 -15.01 23.56 -9.27
C ARG A 97 -14.72 22.09 -9.61
N SER A 98 -13.83 21.49 -8.84
CA SER A 98 -13.32 20.14 -9.07
C SER A 98 -13.59 19.29 -7.84
N GLN A 99 -14.50 18.33 -7.95
CA GLN A 99 -14.88 17.49 -6.82
C GLN A 99 -13.75 16.49 -6.51
N PRO A 100 -13.29 16.40 -5.24
CA PRO A 100 -12.37 15.35 -4.82
C PRO A 100 -12.98 13.96 -5.05
N ASP A 101 -12.14 13.01 -5.46
CA ASP A 101 -12.50 11.60 -5.60
C ASP A 101 -11.79 10.80 -4.52
N PHE A 102 -12.55 10.12 -3.66
CA PHE A 102 -12.02 9.33 -2.55
C PHE A 102 -11.97 7.85 -2.93
N GLN A 103 -10.77 7.28 -2.83
CA GLN A 103 -10.52 5.87 -3.08
C GLN A 103 -10.12 5.22 -1.75
N VAL A 104 -11.01 4.41 -1.18
CA VAL A 104 -10.75 3.65 0.05
C VAL A 104 -10.07 2.34 -0.32
N LYS A 105 -9.12 1.88 0.51
CA LYS A 105 -8.39 0.62 0.34
C LYS A 105 -8.24 -0.10 1.68
N GLY A 106 -7.98 -1.40 1.63
CA GLY A 106 -7.74 -2.24 2.82
C GLY A 106 -9.01 -2.76 3.49
N ASP A 107 -10.08 -2.93 2.71
CA ASP A 107 -11.35 -3.54 3.14
C ASP A 107 -11.36 -5.07 2.97
N GLU A 108 -10.39 -5.65 2.25
CA GLU A 108 -10.20 -7.09 2.16
C GLU A 108 -9.44 -7.64 3.38
N PRO A 109 -10.05 -8.46 4.26
CA PRO A 109 -9.44 -8.84 5.54
C PRO A 109 -8.29 -9.84 5.42
N LEU A 110 -8.16 -10.51 4.27
CA LEU A 110 -7.17 -11.57 4.06
C LEU A 110 -5.88 -11.07 3.40
N THR A 111 -5.79 -9.81 2.99
CA THR A 111 -4.61 -9.34 2.27
C THR A 111 -4.30 -7.89 2.61
N GLU A 112 -3.02 -7.56 2.73
CA GLU A 112 -2.59 -6.19 2.94
C GLU A 112 -2.62 -5.40 1.63
N HIS A 113 -2.92 -4.11 1.75
CA HIS A 113 -3.33 -3.25 0.65
C HIS A 113 -2.56 -1.92 0.72
N TYR A 114 -1.22 -1.98 0.64
CA TYR A 114 -0.38 -0.77 0.62
C TYR A 114 -0.71 0.14 -0.57
N SER A 115 -0.76 -0.44 -1.77
CA SER A 115 -1.03 0.29 -3.02
C SER A 115 -2.48 0.77 -3.10
N ALA A 116 -2.72 1.97 -3.61
CA ALA A 116 -4.08 2.43 -3.92
C ALA A 116 -4.74 1.65 -5.07
N PHE A 117 -3.98 0.80 -5.78
CA PHE A 117 -4.47 0.05 -6.93
C PHE A 117 -4.79 -1.40 -6.65
N GLY A 118 -4.31 -2.00 -5.56
CA GLY A 118 -4.55 -3.43 -5.34
C GLY A 118 -3.67 -4.03 -4.26
N PRO A 119 -4.04 -5.22 -3.78
CA PRO A 119 -3.38 -5.87 -2.66
C PRO A 119 -2.04 -6.49 -3.06
N GLU A 120 -1.21 -6.82 -2.06
CA GLU A 120 0.06 -7.52 -2.26
C GLU A 120 -0.12 -8.98 -2.73
N VAL A 121 -1.18 -9.65 -2.26
CA VAL A 121 -1.59 -10.98 -2.72
C VAL A 121 -3.03 -10.93 -3.23
N LYS A 122 -3.23 -11.32 -4.49
CA LYS A 122 -4.53 -11.22 -5.19
C LYS A 122 -5.34 -12.51 -5.19
N TYR A 123 -4.68 -13.66 -5.07
CA TYR A 123 -5.30 -14.98 -5.17
C TYR A 123 -4.89 -15.85 -4.00
N ASP A 124 -5.78 -16.74 -3.57
CA ASP A 124 -5.51 -17.78 -2.60
C ASP A 124 -4.75 -18.98 -3.21
N GLN A 125 -4.52 -20.01 -2.38
CA GLN A 125 -3.85 -21.24 -2.77
C GLN A 125 -4.58 -22.05 -3.86
N ASN A 126 -5.86 -21.77 -4.09
CA ASN A 126 -6.71 -22.42 -5.07
C ASN A 126 -6.97 -21.56 -6.32
N GLY A 127 -6.37 -20.36 -6.39
CA GLY A 127 -6.58 -19.41 -7.48
C GLY A 127 -7.89 -18.62 -7.37
N VAL A 128 -8.58 -18.66 -6.22
CA VAL A 128 -9.75 -17.82 -5.94
C VAL A 128 -9.26 -16.43 -5.57
N GLN A 129 -9.91 -15.40 -6.11
CA GLN A 129 -9.54 -14.02 -5.88
C GLN A 129 -9.89 -13.59 -4.44
N VAL A 130 -8.91 -13.00 -3.74
CA VAL A 130 -9.06 -12.48 -2.36
C VAL A 130 -9.01 -10.96 -2.29
N GLY A 131 -8.61 -10.30 -3.37
CA GLY A 131 -8.70 -8.85 -3.54
C GLY A 131 -8.50 -8.45 -5.00
N ALA A 132 -8.94 -7.25 -5.36
CA ALA A 132 -8.99 -6.81 -6.75
C ALA A 132 -8.03 -5.68 -7.06
N THR A 133 -7.69 -5.54 -8.35
CA THR A 133 -7.03 -4.33 -8.83
C THR A 133 -8.10 -3.28 -9.14
N ASN A 134 -7.87 -2.04 -8.75
CA ASN A 134 -8.71 -0.89 -9.08
C ASN A 134 -8.40 -0.42 -10.51
N ASP A 135 -8.81 -1.22 -11.48
CA ASP A 135 -8.60 -0.93 -12.91
C ASP A 135 -9.32 0.34 -13.35
N ALA A 136 -10.42 0.71 -12.67
CA ALA A 136 -11.14 1.96 -12.92
C ALA A 136 -10.28 3.19 -12.57
N LEU A 137 -9.58 3.16 -11.43
CA LEU A 137 -8.66 4.23 -11.06
C LEU A 137 -7.46 4.30 -12.02
N LEU A 138 -6.88 3.16 -12.41
CA LEU A 138 -5.80 3.11 -13.39
C LEU A 138 -6.22 3.74 -14.73
N ALA A 139 -7.39 3.34 -15.26
CA ALA A 139 -7.92 3.88 -16.50
C ALA A 139 -8.22 5.38 -16.38
N LYS A 140 -8.76 5.83 -15.24
CA LYS A 140 -9.00 7.25 -14.98
C LYS A 140 -7.71 8.06 -14.97
N LEU A 141 -6.69 7.61 -14.25
CA LEU A 141 -5.41 8.34 -14.15
C LEU A 141 -4.69 8.44 -15.51
N ALA A 142 -4.81 7.42 -16.36
CA ALA A 142 -4.28 7.44 -17.72
C ALA A 142 -4.90 8.53 -18.64
N THR A 143 -6.02 9.13 -18.24
CA THR A 143 -6.66 10.23 -19.00
C THR A 143 -6.06 11.61 -18.71
N PHE A 144 -5.21 11.74 -17.68
CA PHE A 144 -4.60 13.01 -17.32
C PHE A 144 -3.28 13.26 -18.08
N ASP A 145 -2.97 14.53 -18.31
CA ASP A 145 -1.71 14.96 -18.89
C ASP A 145 -0.55 14.91 -17.86
N ALA A 146 -0.89 14.95 -16.58
CA ALA A 146 0.05 14.79 -15.47
C ALA A 146 -0.64 14.16 -14.25
N VAL A 147 0.07 13.25 -13.58
CA VAL A 147 -0.33 12.61 -12.32
C VAL A 147 0.73 12.92 -11.27
N ILE A 148 0.37 13.71 -10.28
CA ILE A 148 1.27 14.11 -9.19
C ILE A 148 0.95 13.27 -7.95
N ILE A 149 1.96 12.63 -7.38
CA ILE A 149 1.85 11.71 -6.24
C ILE A 149 2.60 12.29 -5.04
N ALA A 150 1.90 12.37 -3.91
CA ALA A 150 2.38 12.82 -2.61
C ALA A 150 1.66 12.03 -1.50
N GLY A 151 2.09 12.17 -0.24
CA GLY A 151 1.46 11.55 0.92
C GLY A 151 2.34 10.53 1.62
N GLU A 152 1.71 9.62 2.38
CA GLU A 152 2.43 8.76 3.32
C GLU A 152 1.98 7.29 3.25
N ALA A 153 2.85 6.32 3.53
CA ALA A 153 4.30 6.50 3.73
C ALA A 153 5.08 6.31 2.42
N LYS A 154 6.14 7.11 2.21
CA LYS A 154 7.07 7.05 1.07
C LYS A 154 7.56 5.63 0.81
N SER A 155 7.94 4.93 1.88
CA SER A 155 8.44 3.55 1.90
C SER A 155 7.40 2.44 1.64
N HIS A 156 6.11 2.71 1.82
CA HIS A 156 5.05 1.69 1.83
C HIS A 156 3.93 2.09 0.88
N CYS A 157 2.86 2.71 1.38
CA CYS A 157 1.67 3.04 0.59
C CYS A 157 2.01 3.81 -0.69
N VAL A 158 2.89 4.81 -0.61
CA VAL A 158 3.29 5.59 -1.79
C VAL A 158 4.14 4.73 -2.73
N ALA A 159 5.23 4.11 -2.26
CA ALA A 159 6.09 3.27 -3.09
C ALA A 159 5.33 2.15 -3.82
N TRP A 160 4.43 1.44 -3.13
CA TRP A 160 3.63 0.37 -3.73
C TRP A 160 2.55 0.91 -4.68
N THR A 161 1.99 2.09 -4.41
CA THR A 161 1.11 2.78 -5.36
C THR A 161 1.86 3.11 -6.64
N VAL A 162 3.05 3.71 -6.53
CA VAL A 162 3.87 4.08 -7.69
C VAL A 162 4.37 2.86 -8.46
N GLN A 163 4.83 1.82 -7.76
CA GLN A 163 5.28 0.57 -8.39
C GLN A 163 4.15 -0.11 -9.17
N HIS A 164 2.97 -0.30 -8.56
CA HIS A 164 1.83 -0.89 -9.27
C HIS A 164 1.37 -0.03 -10.45
N TYR A 165 1.45 1.30 -10.33
CA TYR A 165 1.13 2.18 -11.44
C TYR A 165 2.14 2.05 -12.59
N LEU A 166 3.44 2.05 -12.27
CA LEU A 166 4.51 1.83 -13.24
C LEU A 166 4.33 0.49 -13.96
N ASP A 167 4.05 -0.59 -13.23
CA ASP A 167 3.83 -1.92 -13.82
C ASP A 167 2.58 -1.97 -14.70
N ALA A 168 1.53 -1.20 -14.36
CA ALA A 168 0.37 -1.05 -15.21
C ALA A 168 0.71 -0.29 -16.49
N LEU A 169 1.35 0.89 -16.38
CA LEU A 169 1.73 1.72 -17.52
C LEU A 169 2.68 0.99 -18.46
N MET A 170 3.71 0.31 -17.93
CA MET A 170 4.65 -0.46 -18.74
C MET A 170 3.98 -1.60 -19.53
N ARG A 171 2.83 -2.10 -19.08
CA ARG A 171 2.06 -3.13 -19.80
C ARG A 171 1.10 -2.53 -20.83
N THR A 172 0.50 -1.38 -20.55
CA THR A 172 -0.65 -0.88 -21.32
C THR A 172 -0.40 0.43 -22.06
N ALA A 173 0.41 1.33 -21.51
CA ALA A 173 0.68 2.67 -22.07
C ALA A 173 2.05 3.22 -21.61
N PRO A 174 3.18 2.64 -22.09
CA PRO A 174 4.52 3.01 -21.63
C PRO A 174 4.89 4.48 -21.90
N ASP A 175 4.28 5.11 -22.90
CA ASP A 175 4.44 6.51 -23.24
C ASP A 175 3.91 7.48 -22.16
N LEU A 176 3.04 6.99 -21.27
CA LEU A 176 2.48 7.80 -20.18
C LEU A 176 3.38 7.82 -18.92
N VAL A 177 4.46 7.03 -18.85
CA VAL A 177 5.33 6.99 -17.67
C VAL A 177 5.94 8.36 -17.35
N GLY A 178 6.30 9.13 -18.38
CA GLY A 178 6.80 10.50 -18.25
C GLY A 178 5.75 11.54 -17.80
N ARG A 179 4.50 11.12 -17.57
CA ARG A 179 3.45 11.99 -17.00
C ARG A 179 3.33 11.87 -15.48
N VAL A 180 4.12 11.00 -14.85
CA VAL A 180 4.05 10.75 -13.40
C VAL A 180 5.13 11.55 -12.67
N TYR A 181 4.69 12.32 -11.67
CA TYR A 181 5.52 13.21 -10.88
C TYR A 181 5.42 12.83 -9.40
N LEU A 182 6.55 12.61 -8.75
CA LEU A 182 6.66 12.24 -7.34
C LEU A 182 7.15 13.47 -6.56
N LEU A 183 6.30 14.04 -5.71
CA LEU A 183 6.66 15.19 -4.85
C LEU A 183 7.46 14.68 -3.64
N GLU A 184 8.79 14.63 -3.73
CA GLU A 184 9.60 13.99 -2.70
C GLU A 184 9.49 14.65 -1.32
N ASP A 185 9.41 15.98 -1.29
CA ASP A 185 9.34 16.79 -0.08
C ASP A 185 7.92 16.87 0.51
N CYS A 186 6.95 16.23 -0.15
CA CYS A 186 5.59 15.99 0.35
C CYS A 186 5.36 14.50 0.67
N THR A 187 6.44 13.77 0.99
CA THR A 187 6.38 12.37 1.43
C THR A 187 7.38 12.11 2.56
N SER A 188 7.08 11.13 3.42
CA SER A 188 7.95 10.71 4.52
C SER A 188 8.02 9.18 4.63
N PRO A 189 9.20 8.57 4.86
CA PRO A 189 9.30 7.13 5.08
C PRO A 189 8.80 6.74 6.47
N VAL A 190 8.46 5.45 6.64
CA VAL A 190 8.20 4.92 7.99
C VAL A 190 9.52 4.84 8.74
N VAL A 191 9.59 5.53 9.87
CA VAL A 191 10.70 5.47 10.81
C VAL A 191 10.15 5.20 12.19
N VAL A 192 10.54 4.06 12.77
CA VAL A 192 10.19 3.68 14.14
C VAL A 192 11.47 3.68 14.97
N PRO A 193 11.69 4.71 15.82
CA PRO A 193 12.92 4.86 16.58
C PRO A 193 13.32 3.61 17.35
N GLY A 194 14.55 3.13 17.13
CA GLY A 194 15.09 1.93 17.79
C GLY A 194 14.54 0.60 17.26
N VAL A 195 13.68 0.60 16.25
CA VAL A 195 13.10 -0.60 15.65
C VAL A 195 13.48 -0.73 14.18
N VAL A 196 13.11 0.24 13.35
CA VAL A 196 13.33 0.18 11.89
C VAL A 196 13.34 1.56 11.27
N ASP A 197 14.15 1.74 10.23
CA ASP A 197 14.20 2.95 9.41
C ASP A 197 14.16 2.53 7.93
N TYR A 198 13.08 2.91 7.23
CA TYR A 198 12.89 2.59 5.81
C TYR A 198 13.33 3.71 4.86
N THR A 199 14.09 4.71 5.34
CA THR A 199 14.52 5.86 4.52
C THR A 199 15.29 5.41 3.29
N ASP A 200 16.34 4.60 3.46
CA ASP A 200 17.17 4.13 2.33
C ASP A 200 16.36 3.32 1.31
N ALA A 201 15.44 2.47 1.79
CA ALA A 201 14.57 1.68 0.91
C ALA A 201 13.59 2.57 0.11
N ALA A 202 13.05 3.61 0.75
CA ALA A 202 12.18 4.57 0.11
C ALA A 202 12.92 5.40 -0.96
N ASP A 203 14.13 5.84 -0.66
CA ASP A 203 14.96 6.60 -1.58
C ASP A 203 15.42 5.74 -2.76
N ALA A 204 15.78 4.48 -2.52
CA ALA A 204 16.09 3.52 -3.57
C ALA A 204 14.88 3.25 -4.48
N ALA A 205 13.66 3.21 -3.94
CA ALA A 205 12.44 3.08 -4.74
C ALA A 205 12.23 4.30 -5.65
N TYR A 206 12.38 5.51 -5.12
CA TYR A 206 12.27 6.74 -5.91
C TYR A 206 13.33 6.82 -7.02
N ALA A 207 14.58 6.43 -6.72
CA ALA A 207 15.63 6.35 -7.72
C ALA A 207 15.29 5.36 -8.85
N ARG A 208 14.69 4.21 -8.53
CA ARG A 208 14.21 3.25 -9.54
C ARG A 208 13.07 3.83 -10.39
N PHE A 209 12.10 4.51 -9.77
CA PHE A 209 10.99 5.13 -10.51
C PHE A 209 11.48 6.23 -11.45
N ALA A 210 12.44 7.04 -10.99
CA ALA A 210 13.10 8.05 -11.83
C ALA A 210 13.85 7.40 -13.01
N ALA A 211 14.60 6.32 -12.75
CA ALA A 211 15.29 5.57 -13.80
C ALA A 211 14.33 4.93 -14.82
N ALA A 212 13.08 4.64 -14.42
CA ALA A 212 12.04 4.15 -15.30
C ALA A 212 11.34 5.25 -16.12
N GLY A 213 11.65 6.52 -15.89
CA GLY A 213 11.15 7.66 -16.66
C GLY A 213 10.12 8.54 -15.93
N MET A 214 9.83 8.29 -14.65
CA MET A 214 9.04 9.20 -13.84
C MET A 214 9.87 10.40 -13.36
N HIS A 215 9.22 11.46 -12.91
CA HIS A 215 9.89 12.68 -12.45
C HIS A 215 9.87 12.76 -10.92
N VAL A 216 11.02 12.91 -10.28
CA VAL A 216 11.11 13.29 -8.87
C VAL A 216 11.25 14.81 -8.81
N VAL A 217 10.30 15.48 -8.14
CA VAL A 217 10.16 16.94 -8.13
C VAL A 217 9.95 17.44 -6.71
N ARG A 218 10.12 18.74 -6.50
CA ARG A 218 9.96 19.38 -5.19
C ARG A 218 8.86 20.43 -5.20
N SER A 219 8.06 20.47 -4.13
CA SER A 219 6.98 21.43 -3.94
C SER A 219 7.47 22.89 -3.86
N THR A 220 8.73 23.08 -3.49
CA THR A 220 9.39 24.40 -3.44
C THR A 220 9.81 24.93 -4.80
N GLU A 221 9.78 24.11 -5.85
CA GLU A 221 10.08 24.52 -7.21
C GLU A 221 8.78 24.89 -7.95
N PRO A 222 8.72 26.06 -8.62
CA PRO A 222 7.57 26.44 -9.43
C PRO A 222 7.17 25.32 -10.40
N MET A 223 5.87 25.02 -10.47
CA MET A 223 5.36 23.95 -11.34
C MET A 223 5.80 24.10 -12.79
N GLU A 224 5.90 25.34 -13.28
CA GLU A 224 6.35 25.68 -14.63
C GLU A 224 7.77 25.16 -14.96
N ASN A 225 8.59 24.86 -13.94
CA ASN A 225 9.96 24.40 -14.12
C ASN A 225 10.07 22.88 -14.32
N TRP A 226 9.06 22.11 -13.90
CA TRP A 226 9.11 20.65 -13.95
C TRP A 226 7.90 20.02 -14.66
N LEU A 227 6.74 20.66 -14.64
CA LEU A 227 5.57 20.18 -15.36
C LEU A 227 5.79 20.41 -16.85
N ALA A 228 6.05 19.33 -17.59
CA ALA A 228 6.16 19.41 -19.03
C ALA A 228 4.83 19.91 -19.59
N THR A 229 4.82 21.11 -20.17
CA THR A 229 3.66 21.62 -20.91
C THR A 229 3.56 20.85 -22.22
N ALA A 230 2.42 20.18 -22.43
CA ALA A 230 2.04 19.65 -23.74
C ALA A 230 1.80 20.78 -24.76
#